data_AF-A0A5E4K3F5-F1
#
_entry.id   AF-A0A5E4K3F5-F1
#
_cell.length_a   1.000
_cell.length_b   1.000
_cell.length_c   1.000
_cell.angle_alpha   90.00
_cell.angle_beta   90.00
_cell.angle_gamma   90.00
#
_symmetry.space_group_name_H-M   'P 1'
#
loop_
_entity.id
_entity.type
_entity.pdbx_description
1 polymer ?
#
loop_
_entity_poly.entity_id
_entity_poly.type
_entity_poly.pdbx_seq_one_letter_code
_entity_poly.pdbx_strand_id
1 'polypeptide(L)'
;MKKTRGVKKKVSSHKKQNKFLLSFKRFFPLILLVAVFSILVLDATHSTGNVITGNADLGTSSSNTGGISPTIGAGTSFISDLFTQWSAGQLDVNIAKYLFWLMLTGLIWGALSFAKFPPSGVFQALIAIPVSFLATAYITPTEVFTILTSYTALGITLTFILPFIILLFVSAMLLSNEKIRQMSIPKIMMEVFLWIFYMVVLGYKLIAGLISGQIQLGLTLPIIIMMAVFLISLLIVVFNSKFRNWMWKIGNDIRRAQAEAARVEAEESMRTAERVERSREGR
;
A
#
# COMPACT_ATOMS: atom_id res chain seq x y z
N MET A 1 -71.84 15.69 16.07
CA MET A 1 -70.39 15.42 16.17
C MET A 1 -70.13 13.91 16.17
N LYS A 2 -69.63 13.34 15.06
CA LYS A 2 -69.33 11.90 14.93
C LYS A 2 -67.83 11.66 15.19
N LYS A 3 -67.50 10.96 16.28
CA LYS A 3 -66.13 10.49 16.59
C LYS A 3 -65.77 9.33 15.66
N THR A 4 -64.94 9.59 14.65
CA THR A 4 -64.31 8.56 13.82
C THR A 4 -63.23 7.84 14.62
N ARG A 5 -63.48 6.56 14.94
CA ARG A 5 -62.53 5.67 15.62
C ARG A 5 -61.39 5.33 14.67
N GLY A 6 -60.16 5.65 15.07
CA GLY A 6 -58.93 5.34 14.33
C GLY A 6 -58.68 3.83 14.25
N VAL A 7 -58.58 3.33 13.03
CA VAL A 7 -58.21 1.94 12.72
C VAL A 7 -56.73 1.75 13.04
N LYS A 8 -56.42 1.00 14.10
CA LYS A 8 -55.04 0.59 14.43
C LYS A 8 -54.53 -0.34 13.33
N LYS A 9 -53.66 0.19 12.47
CA LYS A 9 -52.94 -0.55 11.44
C LYS A 9 -52.08 -1.64 12.13
N LYS A 10 -52.47 -2.90 11.98
CA LYS A 10 -51.64 -4.06 12.40
C LYS A 10 -50.34 -4.01 11.60
N VAL A 11 -49.25 -3.64 12.28
CA VAL A 11 -47.89 -3.78 11.76
C VAL A 11 -47.60 -5.28 11.71
N SER A 12 -47.70 -5.88 10.52
CA SER A 12 -47.33 -7.27 10.31
C SER A 12 -45.83 -7.42 10.58
N SER A 13 -45.50 -8.07 11.69
CA SER A 13 -44.16 -8.56 12.00
C SER A 13 -43.72 -9.52 10.90
N HIS A 14 -43.04 -8.99 9.89
CA HIS A 14 -42.43 -9.80 8.83
C HIS A 14 -41.27 -10.56 9.47
N LYS A 15 -41.52 -11.82 9.80
CA LYS A 15 -40.57 -12.80 10.29
C LYS A 15 -39.36 -12.83 9.35
N LYS A 16 -38.25 -12.23 9.80
CA LYS A 16 -36.99 -12.08 9.07
C LYS A 16 -36.27 -13.43 9.06
N GLN A 17 -36.82 -14.40 8.32
CA GLN A 17 -36.25 -15.74 8.22
C GLN A 17 -34.91 -15.70 7.48
N ASN A 18 -33.87 -16.13 8.21
CA ASN A 18 -32.53 -16.62 7.81
C ASN A 18 -32.24 -16.79 6.31
N LYS A 19 -32.15 -15.70 5.54
CA LYS A 19 -31.55 -15.73 4.18
C LYS A 19 -30.03 -15.89 4.17
N PHE A 20 -29.38 -15.86 5.34
CA PHE A 20 -27.92 -15.86 5.43
C PHE A 20 -27.28 -17.23 5.05
N LEU A 21 -27.92 -18.35 5.42
CA LEU A 21 -27.37 -19.69 5.15
C LEU A 21 -27.43 -20.11 3.68
N LEU A 22 -28.35 -19.55 2.89
CA LEU A 22 -28.50 -19.88 1.47
C LEU A 22 -27.45 -19.20 0.58
N SER A 23 -26.81 -18.14 1.07
CA SER A 23 -25.74 -17.43 0.37
C SER A 23 -24.45 -18.25 0.33
N PHE A 24 -24.12 -18.99 1.39
CA PHE A 24 -22.83 -19.69 1.50
C PHE A 24 -22.67 -20.83 0.48
N LYS A 25 -23.75 -21.58 0.19
CA LYS A 25 -23.71 -22.67 -0.81
C LYS A 25 -23.39 -22.19 -2.23
N ARG A 26 -23.67 -20.93 -2.57
CA ARG A 26 -23.38 -20.38 -3.92
C ARG A 26 -21.90 -20.04 -4.11
N PHE A 27 -21.16 -19.82 -3.03
CA PHE A 27 -19.73 -19.50 -3.09
C PHE A 27 -18.83 -20.75 -3.05
N PHE A 28 -19.37 -21.90 -2.63
CA PHE A 28 -18.64 -23.17 -2.58
C PHE A 28 -17.90 -23.56 -3.89
N PRO A 29 -18.49 -23.49 -5.09
CA PRO A 29 -17.77 -23.83 -6.32
C PRO A 29 -16.63 -22.86 -6.63
N LEU A 30 -16.78 -21.59 -6.25
CA LEU A 30 -15.74 -20.57 -6.47
C LEU A 30 -14.56 -20.77 -5.50
N ILE A 31 -14.85 -21.14 -4.25
CA ILE A 31 -13.84 -21.55 -3.26
C ILE A 31 -13.08 -22.79 -3.74
N LEU A 32 -13.78 -23.77 -4.32
CA LEU A 32 -13.17 -24.99 -4.85
C LEU A 32 -12.25 -24.70 -6.06
N LEU A 33 -12.71 -23.86 -7.01
CA LEU A 33 -11.90 -23.45 -8.16
C LEU A 33 -10.63 -22.70 -7.72
N VAL A 34 -10.78 -21.82 -6.73
CA VAL A 34 -9.67 -21.09 -6.12
C VAL A 34 -8.68 -22.03 -5.41
N ALA A 35 -9.16 -23.04 -4.69
CA ALA A 35 -8.31 -24.04 -4.06
C ALA A 35 -7.53 -24.85 -5.11
N VAL A 36 -8.19 -25.28 -6.19
CA VAL A 36 -7.53 -26.01 -7.31
C VAL A 36 -6.48 -25.14 -7.99
N PHE A 37 -6.77 -23.87 -8.26
CA PHE A 37 -5.79 -22.94 -8.84
C PHE A 37 -4.58 -22.72 -7.92
N SER A 38 -4.81 -22.63 -6.60
CA SER A 38 -3.74 -22.48 -5.62
C SER A 38 -2.80 -23.68 -5.61
N ILE A 39 -3.33 -24.89 -5.75
CA ILE A 39 -2.55 -26.15 -5.83
C ILE A 39 -1.71 -26.17 -7.11
N LEU A 40 -2.28 -25.78 -8.26
CA LEU A 40 -1.56 -25.74 -9.54
C LEU A 40 -0.41 -24.73 -9.55
N VAL A 41 -0.58 -23.58 -8.89
CA VAL A 41 0.49 -22.57 -8.74
C VAL A 41 1.57 -23.05 -7.78
N LEU A 42 1.21 -23.80 -6.73
CA LEU A 42 2.18 -24.41 -5.82
C LEU A 42 3.12 -25.36 -6.56
N ASP A 43 2.58 -26.21 -7.43
CA ASP A 43 3.34 -27.20 -8.19
C ASP A 43 4.30 -26.55 -9.20
N ALA A 44 3.90 -25.43 -9.82
CA ALA A 44 4.72 -24.69 -10.77
C ALA A 44 5.96 -24.02 -10.16
N THR A 45 6.04 -23.89 -8.84
CA THR A 45 7.09 -23.12 -8.14
C THR A 45 8.08 -23.94 -7.34
N HIS A 46 7.90 -25.27 -7.29
CA HIS A 46 8.90 -26.21 -6.75
C HIS A 46 10.16 -26.35 -7.64
N SER A 47 10.26 -25.60 -8.75
CA SER A 47 11.49 -25.42 -9.51
C SER A 47 12.47 -24.48 -8.79
N THR A 48 13.16 -25.06 -7.80
CA THR A 48 14.36 -24.61 -7.09
C THR A 48 15.06 -23.32 -7.60
N GLY A 49 14.90 -22.23 -6.86
CA GLY A 49 15.82 -21.09 -6.88
C GLY A 49 16.47 -20.95 -5.50
N ASN A 50 17.79 -21.04 -5.43
CA ASN A 50 18.54 -20.85 -4.18
C ASN A 50 18.22 -19.47 -3.58
N VAL A 51 17.67 -19.48 -2.36
CA VAL A 51 17.45 -18.26 -1.59
C VAL A 51 18.76 -17.88 -0.92
N ILE A 52 19.39 -16.83 -1.44
CA ILE A 52 20.55 -16.19 -0.80
C ILE A 52 20.02 -15.45 0.44
N THR A 53 20.08 -16.11 1.60
CA THR A 53 19.87 -15.46 2.89
C THR A 53 21.15 -14.70 3.24
N GLY A 54 21.09 -13.37 3.22
CA GLY A 54 22.22 -12.46 3.45
C GLY A 54 22.82 -12.46 4.87
N ASN A 55 22.65 -13.57 5.61
CA ASN A 55 23.18 -13.75 6.96
C ASN A 55 24.34 -14.75 7.02
N ALA A 56 24.63 -15.49 5.95
CA ALA A 56 25.71 -16.49 5.96
C ALA A 56 27.11 -15.91 5.65
N ASP A 57 27.19 -14.71 5.05
CA ASP A 57 28.46 -14.12 4.59
C ASP A 57 28.97 -12.96 5.46
N LEU A 58 28.34 -12.66 6.61
CA LEU A 58 28.92 -11.73 7.58
C LEU A 58 30.02 -12.40 8.41
N GLY A 59 31.15 -12.64 7.75
CA GLY A 59 32.50 -12.53 8.32
C GLY A 59 32.82 -13.37 9.55
N THR A 60 33.20 -14.63 9.34
CA THR A 60 34.47 -15.02 9.97
C THR A 60 35.57 -14.31 9.20
N SER A 61 36.23 -13.37 9.87
CA SER A 61 37.32 -12.57 9.31
C SER A 61 38.47 -13.47 8.86
N SER A 62 38.41 -14.01 7.65
CA SER A 62 39.60 -14.46 6.93
C SER A 62 40.33 -13.19 6.49
N SER A 63 41.24 -12.76 7.36
CA SER A 63 42.26 -11.75 7.10
C SER A 63 43.20 -12.25 6.00
N ASN A 64 42.72 -12.27 4.76
CA ASN A 64 43.59 -12.35 3.61
C ASN A 64 43.93 -10.93 3.21
N THR A 65 44.97 -10.41 3.86
CA THR A 65 45.70 -9.17 3.57
C THR A 65 46.46 -9.30 2.23
N GLY A 66 45.82 -9.86 1.21
CA GLY A 66 46.30 -9.84 -0.16
C GLY A 66 45.82 -8.53 -0.78
N GLY A 67 46.73 -7.57 -0.92
CA GLY A 67 46.46 -6.25 -1.49
C GLY A 67 45.83 -6.36 -2.88
N ILE A 68 44.51 -6.26 -2.95
CA ILE A 68 43.80 -5.96 -4.19
C ILE A 68 44.06 -4.47 -4.44
N SER A 69 45.13 -4.19 -5.18
CA SER A 69 45.24 -2.90 -5.87
C SER A 69 44.01 -2.78 -6.76
N PRO A 70 43.14 -1.76 -6.57
CA PRO A 70 42.07 -1.49 -7.51
C PRO A 70 42.75 -1.10 -8.82
N THR A 71 42.91 -2.08 -9.72
CA THR A 71 43.32 -1.81 -11.09
C THR A 71 42.08 -1.21 -11.73
N ILE A 72 42.02 0.12 -11.71
CA ILE A 72 40.99 0.92 -12.38
C ILE A 72 41.17 0.69 -13.88
N GLY A 73 40.65 -0.44 -14.37
CA GLY A 73 40.45 -0.70 -15.78
C GLY A 73 39.38 0.26 -16.28
N ALA A 74 39.82 1.39 -16.82
CA ALA A 74 38.96 2.36 -17.46
C ALA A 74 38.32 1.73 -18.71
N GLY A 75 37.16 1.10 -18.55
CA GLY A 75 36.51 0.43 -19.68
C GLY A 75 35.14 -0.16 -19.34
N THR A 76 34.12 0.71 -19.25
CA THR A 76 32.70 0.37 -19.50
C THR A 76 31.94 -0.56 -18.54
N SER A 77 32.56 -1.25 -17.58
CA SER A 77 31.83 -2.24 -16.76
C SER A 77 31.30 -1.78 -15.41
N PHE A 78 31.60 -0.57 -14.90
CA PHE A 78 31.18 -0.17 -13.53
C PHE A 78 29.69 -0.41 -13.25
N ILE A 79 28.81 -0.02 -14.18
CA ILE A 79 27.36 -0.22 -14.03
C ILE A 79 27.03 -1.72 -14.09
N SER A 80 27.63 -2.47 -15.01
CA SER A 80 27.44 -3.92 -15.14
C SER A 80 27.88 -4.65 -13.87
N ASP A 81 29.08 -4.34 -13.36
CA ASP A 81 29.65 -4.94 -12.17
C ASP A 81 28.81 -4.63 -10.93
N LEU A 82 28.25 -3.42 -10.85
CA LEU A 82 27.31 -3.02 -9.79
C LEU A 82 26.02 -3.87 -9.85
N PHE A 83 25.44 -4.05 -11.03
CA PHE A 83 24.25 -4.91 -11.19
C PHE A 83 24.55 -6.38 -10.93
N THR A 84 25.72 -6.88 -11.32
CA THR A 84 26.15 -8.25 -11.05
C THR A 84 26.36 -8.46 -9.54
N GLN A 85 27.05 -7.55 -8.85
CA GLN A 85 27.23 -7.57 -7.40
C GLN A 85 25.90 -7.46 -6.64
N TRP A 86 24.98 -6.60 -7.11
CA TRP A 86 23.63 -6.53 -6.58
C TRP A 86 22.90 -7.88 -6.73
N SER A 87 22.89 -8.47 -7.93
CA SER A 87 22.23 -9.76 -8.15
C SER A 87 22.76 -10.90 -7.27
N ALA A 88 24.04 -10.81 -6.88
CA ALA A 88 24.68 -11.73 -5.95
C ALA A 88 24.40 -11.41 -4.46
N GLY A 89 23.69 -10.33 -4.15
CA GLY A 89 23.38 -9.90 -2.78
C GLY A 89 24.54 -9.19 -2.07
N GLN A 90 25.65 -8.90 -2.78
CA GLN A 90 26.85 -8.26 -2.24
C GLN A 90 26.91 -6.80 -2.69
N LEU A 91 26.05 -5.95 -2.13
CA LEU A 91 26.09 -4.52 -2.43
C LEU A 91 27.25 -3.86 -1.65
N ASP A 92 28.20 -3.25 -2.36
CA ASP A 92 29.28 -2.49 -1.74
C ASP A 92 28.73 -1.38 -0.84
N VAL A 93 29.30 -1.24 0.36
CA VAL A 93 28.87 -0.27 1.39
C VAL A 93 28.89 1.16 0.88
N ASN A 94 29.91 1.53 0.09
CA ASN A 94 30.05 2.88 -0.44
C ASN A 94 28.96 3.15 -1.48
N ILE A 95 28.66 2.18 -2.33
CA ILE A 95 27.58 2.27 -3.31
C ILE A 95 26.22 2.41 -2.61
N ALA A 96 25.99 1.62 -1.56
CA ALA A 96 24.81 1.74 -0.70
C ALA A 96 24.69 3.14 -0.07
N LYS A 97 25.79 3.72 0.42
CA LYS A 97 25.82 5.08 0.96
C LYS A 97 25.46 6.14 -0.08
N TYR A 98 25.96 6.02 -1.31
CA TYR A 98 25.63 6.96 -2.39
C TYR A 98 24.15 6.86 -2.81
N LEU A 99 23.61 5.64 -2.92
CA LEU A 99 22.18 5.42 -3.17
C LEU A 99 21.31 6.01 -2.05
N PHE A 100 21.71 5.80 -0.80
CA PHE A 100 21.00 6.33 0.36
C PHE A 100 21.05 7.87 0.41
N TRP A 101 22.20 8.46 0.07
CA TRP A 101 22.37 9.91 -0.07
C TRP A 101 21.47 10.49 -1.15
N LEU A 102 21.40 9.85 -2.32
CA LEU A 102 20.53 10.28 -3.42
C LEU A 102 19.05 10.21 -3.01
N MET A 103 18.64 9.13 -2.34
CA MET A 103 17.28 8.97 -1.82
C MET A 103 16.93 10.04 -0.78
N LEU A 104 17.81 10.31 0.18
CA LEU A 104 17.64 11.37 1.17
C LEU A 104 17.60 12.76 0.53
N THR A 105 18.42 13.01 -0.48
CA THR A 105 18.40 14.26 -1.26
C THR A 105 17.02 14.46 -1.88
N GLY A 106 16.48 13.42 -2.55
CA GLY A 106 15.14 13.47 -3.15
C GLY A 106 14.03 13.67 -2.12
N LEU A 107 14.13 13.01 -0.96
CA LEU A 107 13.17 13.15 0.13
C LEU A 107 13.16 14.56 0.73
N ILE A 108 14.34 15.11 1.06
CA ILE A 108 14.48 16.47 1.61
C ILE A 108 14.02 17.50 0.56
N TRP A 109 14.40 17.31 -0.70
CA TRP A 109 13.95 18.18 -1.79
C TRP A 109 12.43 18.12 -1.97
N GLY A 110 11.83 16.94 -1.92
CA GLY A 110 10.38 16.76 -1.96
C GLY A 110 9.66 17.45 -0.80
N ALA A 111 10.21 17.37 0.42
CA ALA A 111 9.68 18.06 1.59
C ALA A 111 9.76 19.59 1.46
N LEU A 112 10.90 20.12 0.99
CA LEU A 112 11.10 21.56 0.74
C LEU A 112 10.18 22.09 -0.38
N SER A 113 10.01 21.31 -1.45
CA SER A 113 9.09 21.62 -2.55
C SER A 113 7.64 21.64 -2.07
N PHE A 114 7.25 20.68 -1.22
CA PHE A 114 5.91 20.65 -0.63
C PHE A 114 5.66 21.86 0.28
N ALA A 115 6.66 22.24 1.09
CA ALA A 115 6.61 23.42 1.96
C ALA A 115 6.72 24.75 1.19
N LYS A 116 7.02 24.72 -0.12
CA LYS A 116 7.30 25.89 -0.96
C LYS A 116 8.41 26.79 -0.40
N PHE A 117 9.43 26.19 0.22
CA PHE A 117 10.52 26.93 0.86
C PHE A 117 11.88 26.34 0.46
N PRO A 118 12.81 27.12 -0.12
CA PRO A 118 12.66 28.46 -0.73
C PRO A 118 11.77 28.44 -1.98
N PRO A 119 11.32 29.59 -2.52
CA PRO A 119 10.39 29.62 -3.67
C PRO A 119 10.99 29.09 -4.97
N SER A 120 12.32 29.13 -5.15
CA SER A 120 12.96 28.56 -6.34
C SER A 120 13.37 27.11 -6.11
N GLY A 121 13.11 26.23 -7.09
CA GLY A 121 13.55 24.83 -7.03
C GLY A 121 15.07 24.66 -6.96
N VAL A 122 15.84 25.58 -7.57
CA VAL A 122 17.32 25.54 -7.54
C VAL A 122 17.84 25.72 -6.11
N PHE A 123 17.36 26.73 -5.38
CA PHE A 123 17.75 26.91 -3.96
C PHE A 123 17.30 25.75 -3.07
N GLN A 124 16.16 25.11 -3.35
CA GLN A 124 15.75 23.91 -2.62
C GLN A 124 16.76 22.75 -2.84
N ALA A 125 17.21 22.54 -4.07
CA ALA A 125 18.23 21.54 -4.37
C ALA A 125 19.59 21.87 -3.72
N LEU A 126 19.97 23.15 -3.74
CA LEU A 126 21.21 23.66 -3.15
C LEU A 126 21.25 23.49 -1.62
N ILE A 127 20.09 23.49 -0.97
CA ILE A 127 19.94 23.15 0.46
C ILE A 127 19.87 21.63 0.66
N ALA A 128 19.12 20.91 -0.17
CA ALA A 128 18.90 19.47 -0.01
C ALA A 128 20.20 18.65 -0.15
N ILE A 129 21.09 19.01 -1.08
CA ILE A 129 22.37 18.32 -1.34
C ILE A 129 23.30 18.30 -0.11
N PRO A 130 23.70 19.44 0.49
CA PRO A 130 24.58 19.44 1.65
C PRO A 130 23.92 18.88 2.90
N VAL A 131 22.61 19.12 3.10
CA VAL A 131 21.88 18.59 4.26
C VAL A 131 21.78 17.06 4.20
N SER A 132 21.42 16.50 3.04
CA SER A 132 21.41 15.04 2.83
C SER A 132 22.81 14.45 2.94
N PHE A 133 23.84 15.12 2.42
CA PHE A 133 25.23 14.67 2.54
C PHE A 133 25.64 14.56 4.01
N LEU A 134 25.43 15.62 4.80
CA LEU A 134 25.68 15.60 6.24
C LEU A 134 24.88 14.50 6.92
N ALA A 135 23.58 14.37 6.62
CA ALA A 135 22.74 13.31 7.16
C ALA A 135 23.31 11.91 6.87
N THR A 136 23.83 11.66 5.67
CA THR A 136 24.45 10.37 5.32
C THR A 136 25.86 10.18 5.86
N ALA A 137 26.62 11.25 6.03
CA ALA A 137 27.99 11.18 6.55
C ALA A 137 28.04 10.66 7.99
N TYR A 138 27.02 10.95 8.78
CA TYR A 138 26.89 10.46 10.16
C TYR A 138 26.42 9.00 10.27
N ILE A 139 25.99 8.38 9.16
CA ILE A 139 25.47 7.01 9.19
C ILE A 139 26.63 6.02 9.04
N THR A 140 26.76 5.16 10.04
CA THR A 140 27.72 4.06 10.03
C THR A 140 27.32 2.99 9.00
N PRO A 141 28.27 2.26 8.40
CA PRO A 141 27.96 1.14 7.51
C PRO A 141 26.95 0.13 8.10
N THR A 142 27.09 -0.16 9.39
CA THR A 142 26.20 -1.07 10.13
C THR A 142 24.76 -0.55 10.18
N GLU A 143 24.56 0.76 10.34
CA GLU A 143 23.24 1.38 10.29
C GLU A 143 22.67 1.36 8.88
N VAL A 144 23.47 1.60 7.83
CA VAL A 144 23.01 1.48 6.43
C VAL A 144 22.52 0.06 6.15
N PHE A 145 23.26 -0.96 6.57
CA PHE A 145 22.81 -2.35 6.43
C PHE A 145 21.59 -2.66 7.29
N THR A 146 21.54 -2.16 8.53
CA THR A 146 20.36 -2.35 9.40
C THR A 146 19.13 -1.71 8.77
N ILE A 147 19.28 -0.54 8.15
CA ILE A 147 18.23 0.17 7.44
C ILE A 147 17.85 -0.59 6.15
N LEU A 148 18.79 -1.06 5.33
CA LEU A 148 18.54 -1.84 4.11
C LEU A 148 17.91 -3.21 4.39
N THR A 149 18.35 -3.88 5.44
CA THR A 149 17.74 -5.13 5.91
C THR A 149 16.38 -4.86 6.53
N SER A 150 16.20 -3.75 7.27
CA SER A 150 14.87 -3.27 7.67
C SER A 150 14.00 -2.85 6.48
N TYR A 151 14.60 -2.44 5.36
CA TYR A 151 13.90 -2.20 4.11
C TYR A 151 13.49 -3.48 3.41
N THR A 152 14.06 -4.65 3.72
CA THR A 152 13.45 -5.92 3.28
C THR A 152 12.11 -6.10 3.99
N ALA A 153 12.05 -5.85 5.30
CA ALA A 153 10.80 -5.83 6.07
C ALA A 153 9.82 -4.77 5.52
N LEU A 154 10.28 -3.55 5.24
CA LEU A 154 9.46 -2.48 4.66
C LEU A 154 9.04 -2.78 3.22
N GLY A 155 9.90 -3.40 2.41
CA GLY A 155 9.66 -3.78 1.03
C GLY A 155 8.63 -4.90 0.94
N ILE A 156 8.78 -5.93 1.76
CA ILE A 156 7.79 -6.98 1.99
C ILE A 156 6.46 -6.32 2.41
N THR A 157 6.51 -5.42 3.39
CA THR A 157 5.33 -4.67 3.84
C THR A 157 4.66 -3.87 2.72
N LEU A 158 5.42 -3.13 1.92
CA LEU A 158 4.93 -2.36 0.78
C LEU A 158 4.32 -3.28 -0.29
N THR A 159 4.95 -4.42 -0.58
CA THR A 159 4.44 -5.36 -1.59
C THR A 159 3.09 -5.97 -1.20
N PHE A 160 2.73 -5.98 0.08
CA PHE A 160 1.40 -6.42 0.55
C PHE A 160 0.44 -5.25 0.79
N ILE A 161 0.90 -4.20 1.46
CA ILE A 161 0.05 -3.05 1.77
C ILE A 161 -0.37 -2.30 0.51
N LEU A 162 0.52 -2.15 -0.47
CA LEU A 162 0.22 -1.33 -1.64
C LEU A 162 -0.88 -1.95 -2.52
N PRO A 163 -0.83 -3.24 -2.91
CA PRO A 163 -1.96 -3.89 -3.58
C PRO A 163 -3.25 -3.89 -2.76
N PHE A 164 -3.15 -4.05 -1.43
CA PHE A 164 -4.29 -3.94 -0.53
C PHE A 164 -4.96 -2.56 -0.57
N ILE A 165 -4.17 -1.48 -0.50
CA ILE A 165 -4.66 -0.10 -0.60
C ILE A 165 -5.29 0.16 -1.97
N ILE A 166 -4.66 -0.31 -3.05
CA ILE A 166 -5.21 -0.19 -4.40
C ILE A 166 -6.57 -0.89 -4.50
N LEU A 167 -6.69 -2.12 -3.98
CA LEU A 167 -7.96 -2.84 -3.95
C LEU A 167 -9.02 -2.11 -3.12
N LEU A 168 -8.62 -1.51 -2.00
CA LEU A 168 -9.49 -0.67 -1.19
C LEU A 168 -10.05 0.51 -2.00
N PHE A 169 -9.20 1.20 -2.76
CA PHE A 169 -9.62 2.29 -3.65
C PHE A 169 -10.49 1.80 -4.81
N VAL A 170 -10.17 0.67 -5.43
CA VAL A 170 -10.99 0.08 -6.49
C VAL A 170 -12.37 -0.30 -5.96
N SER A 171 -12.45 -0.94 -4.79
CA SER A 171 -13.69 -1.19 -4.06
C SER A 171 -14.45 0.11 -3.79
N ALA A 172 -13.79 1.14 -3.26
CA ALA A 172 -14.40 2.44 -2.99
C ALA A 172 -14.97 3.08 -4.26
N MET A 173 -14.22 3.05 -5.35
CA MET A 173 -14.58 3.65 -6.64
C MET A 173 -15.79 2.94 -7.25
N LEU A 174 -15.77 1.60 -7.28
CA LEU A 174 -16.90 0.78 -7.72
C LEU A 174 -18.16 1.05 -6.88
N LEU A 175 -18.00 1.30 -5.58
CA LEU A 175 -19.09 1.59 -4.67
C LEU A 175 -19.64 3.03 -4.78
N SER A 176 -18.80 3.97 -5.18
CA SER A 176 -19.15 5.40 -5.21
C SER A 176 -20.05 5.79 -6.38
N ASN A 177 -19.93 5.13 -7.53
CA ASN A 177 -20.56 5.57 -8.78
C ASN A 177 -22.06 5.21 -8.89
N GLU A 178 -22.60 4.33 -8.05
CA GLU A 178 -24.01 3.92 -8.13
C GLU A 178 -24.68 3.92 -6.75
N LYS A 179 -25.97 4.25 -6.70
CA LYS A 179 -26.78 4.00 -5.50
C LYS A 179 -26.76 2.50 -5.23
N ILE A 180 -26.45 2.06 -4.00
CA ILE A 180 -26.36 0.64 -3.58
C ILE A 180 -27.51 -0.22 -4.13
N ARG A 181 -28.71 0.35 -4.22
CA ARG A 181 -29.93 -0.33 -4.69
C ARG A 181 -29.94 -0.70 -6.18
N GLN A 182 -29.07 -0.11 -6.99
CA GLN A 182 -28.98 -0.30 -8.44
C GLN A 182 -27.66 -0.96 -8.88
N MET A 183 -26.81 -1.38 -7.93
CA MET A 183 -25.57 -2.06 -8.30
C MET A 183 -25.86 -3.34 -9.06
N SER A 184 -25.35 -3.40 -10.28
CA SER A 184 -25.38 -4.62 -11.08
C SER A 184 -24.67 -5.75 -10.32
N ILE A 185 -25.31 -6.92 -10.24
CA ILE A 185 -24.74 -8.14 -9.63
C ILE A 185 -23.31 -8.43 -10.11
N PRO A 186 -22.95 -8.25 -11.40
CA PRO A 186 -21.59 -8.45 -11.89
C PRO A 186 -20.52 -7.62 -11.18
N LYS A 187 -20.78 -6.35 -10.83
CA LYS A 187 -19.81 -5.49 -10.13
C LYS A 187 -19.49 -6.03 -8.74
N ILE A 188 -20.53 -6.47 -8.01
CA ILE A 188 -20.37 -7.09 -6.70
C ILE A 188 -19.56 -8.38 -6.80
N MET A 189 -19.84 -9.20 -7.82
CA MET A 189 -19.07 -10.43 -8.04
C MET A 189 -17.61 -10.14 -8.38
N MET A 190 -17.34 -9.12 -9.20
CA MET A 190 -15.98 -8.70 -9.57
C MET A 190 -15.18 -8.23 -8.34
N GLU A 191 -15.79 -7.41 -7.48
CA GLU A 191 -15.16 -6.97 -6.22
C GLU A 191 -14.80 -8.17 -5.34
N VAL A 192 -15.75 -9.08 -5.10
CA VAL A 192 -15.51 -10.29 -4.31
C VAL A 192 -14.41 -11.15 -4.92
N PHE A 193 -14.43 -11.30 -6.24
CA PHE A 193 -13.43 -12.09 -6.96
C PHE A 193 -12.03 -11.50 -6.81
N LEU A 194 -11.87 -10.17 -6.93
CA LEU A 194 -10.60 -9.48 -6.71
C LEU A 194 -10.05 -9.70 -5.29
N TRP A 195 -10.90 -9.58 -4.28
CA TRP A 195 -10.49 -9.83 -2.89
C TRP A 195 -10.12 -11.29 -2.65
N ILE A 196 -10.87 -12.25 -3.21
CA ILE A 196 -10.53 -13.68 -3.11
C ILE A 196 -9.22 -13.96 -3.83
N PHE A 197 -9.03 -13.44 -5.05
CA PHE A 197 -7.79 -13.58 -5.80
C PHE A 197 -6.59 -13.02 -5.02
N TYR A 198 -6.74 -11.83 -4.45
CA TYR A 198 -5.72 -11.22 -3.60
C TYR A 198 -5.41 -12.06 -2.36
N MET A 199 -6.44 -12.60 -1.69
CA MET A 199 -6.29 -13.52 -0.56
C MET A 199 -5.51 -14.79 -0.93
N VAL A 200 -5.75 -15.34 -2.11
CA VAL A 200 -5.01 -16.50 -2.64
C VAL A 200 -3.55 -16.15 -2.84
N VAL A 201 -3.27 -15.03 -3.50
CA VAL A 201 -1.89 -14.57 -3.74
C VAL A 201 -1.16 -14.33 -2.42
N LEU A 202 -1.83 -13.71 -1.44
CA LEU A 202 -1.28 -13.52 -0.09
C LEU A 202 -0.99 -14.86 0.60
N GLY A 203 -1.97 -15.77 0.63
CA GLY A 203 -1.82 -17.08 1.25
C GLY A 203 -0.70 -17.89 0.60
N TYR A 204 -0.62 -17.87 -0.73
CA TYR A 204 0.46 -18.48 -1.49
C TYR A 204 1.83 -17.89 -1.12
N LYS A 205 1.98 -16.56 -1.11
CA LYS A 205 3.24 -15.89 -0.74
C LYS A 205 3.65 -16.19 0.70
N LEU A 206 2.69 -16.29 1.62
CA LEU A 206 2.91 -16.64 3.02
C LEU A 206 3.42 -18.08 3.15
N ILE A 207 2.74 -19.04 2.50
CA ILE A 207 3.16 -20.46 2.51
C ILE A 207 4.52 -20.63 1.84
N ALA A 208 4.74 -20.03 0.66
CA ALA A 208 6.01 -20.10 -0.06
C ALA A 208 7.16 -19.47 0.74
N GLY A 209 6.92 -18.33 1.40
CA GLY A 209 7.90 -17.68 2.27
C GLY A 209 8.25 -18.51 3.52
N LEU A 210 7.28 -19.26 4.04
CA LEU A 210 7.46 -20.15 5.19
C LEU A 210 8.20 -21.43 4.82
N ILE A 211 7.91 -22.03 3.65
CA ILE A 211 8.61 -23.21 3.13
C ILE A 211 10.05 -22.88 2.73
N SER A 212 10.28 -21.72 2.10
CA SER A 212 11.61 -21.30 1.66
C SER A 212 12.54 -20.83 2.79
N GLY A 213 12.05 -20.79 4.04
CA GLY A 213 12.80 -20.30 5.20
C GLY A 213 13.11 -18.79 5.14
N GLN A 214 12.57 -18.06 4.16
CA GLN A 214 12.68 -16.58 4.08
C GLN A 214 11.97 -15.91 5.25
N ILE A 215 10.88 -16.51 5.70
CA ILE A 215 10.09 -16.06 6.83
C ILE A 215 10.48 -16.90 8.05
N GLN A 216 11.40 -16.38 8.87
CA GLN A 216 11.69 -17.00 10.17
C GLN A 216 10.42 -16.96 11.03
N LEU A 217 9.98 -18.12 11.54
CA LEU A 217 8.75 -18.33 12.34
C LEU A 217 8.63 -17.53 13.67
N GLY A 218 9.46 -16.50 13.87
CA GLY A 218 9.36 -15.58 15.01
C GLY A 218 8.29 -14.50 14.85
N LEU A 219 8.01 -13.77 15.92
CA LEU A 219 7.17 -12.56 15.92
C LEU A 219 7.89 -11.38 15.26
N THR A 220 8.34 -11.56 14.02
CA THR A 220 8.94 -10.48 13.24
C THR A 220 7.83 -9.56 12.73
N LEU A 221 8.11 -8.25 12.72
CA LEU A 221 7.17 -7.22 12.30
C LEU A 221 6.56 -7.47 10.90
N PRO A 222 7.29 -7.97 9.88
CA PRO A 222 6.72 -8.32 8.58
C PRO A 222 5.64 -9.41 8.64
N ILE A 223 5.82 -10.43 9.48
CA ILE A 223 4.86 -11.52 9.64
C ILE A 223 3.59 -10.98 10.30
N ILE A 224 3.73 -10.15 11.33
CA ILE A 224 2.60 -9.52 12.00
C ILE A 224 1.79 -8.69 11.00
N ILE A 225 2.45 -7.88 10.17
CA ILE A 225 1.76 -7.07 9.16
C ILE A 225 1.11 -7.95 8.08
N MET A 226 1.81 -8.98 7.58
CA MET A 226 1.26 -9.87 6.57
C MET A 226 0.03 -10.62 7.09
N MET A 227 0.11 -11.15 8.32
CA MET A 227 -1.02 -11.79 9.00
C MET A 227 -2.17 -10.81 9.26
N ALA A 228 -1.87 -9.57 9.66
CA ALA A 228 -2.88 -8.55 9.85
C ALA A 228 -3.59 -8.18 8.53
N VAL A 229 -2.83 -7.94 7.45
CA VAL A 229 -3.39 -7.66 6.12
C VAL A 229 -4.22 -8.84 5.62
N PHE A 230 -3.75 -10.07 5.81
CA PHE A 230 -4.51 -11.28 5.47
C PHE A 230 -5.81 -11.40 6.28
N LEU A 231 -5.77 -11.21 7.59
CA LEU A 231 -6.96 -11.25 8.45
C LEU A 231 -7.96 -10.13 8.13
N ILE A 232 -7.49 -8.91 7.87
CA ILE A 232 -8.33 -7.79 7.45
C ILE A 232 -8.97 -8.08 6.09
N SER A 233 -8.20 -8.60 5.14
CA SER A 233 -8.70 -9.00 3.81
C SER A 233 -9.74 -10.12 3.93
N LEU A 234 -9.50 -11.12 4.77
CA LEU A 234 -10.46 -12.17 5.09
C LEU A 234 -11.74 -11.58 5.69
N LEU A 235 -11.61 -10.63 6.62
CA LEU A 235 -12.73 -9.94 7.25
C LEU A 235 -13.56 -9.18 6.22
N ILE A 236 -12.91 -8.50 5.27
CA ILE A 236 -13.58 -7.78 4.17
C ILE A 236 -14.37 -8.76 3.29
N VAL A 237 -13.80 -9.92 2.95
CA VAL A 237 -14.49 -10.96 2.16
C VAL A 237 -15.70 -11.52 2.92
N VAL A 238 -15.52 -11.91 4.18
CA VAL A 238 -16.58 -12.52 5.01
C VAL A 238 -17.69 -11.53 5.34
N PHE A 239 -17.32 -10.28 5.67
CA PHE A 239 -18.25 -9.22 6.05
C PHE A 239 -18.50 -8.23 4.93
N ASN A 240 -18.39 -8.64 3.66
CA ASN A 240 -18.51 -7.77 2.49
C ASN A 240 -19.77 -6.88 2.55
N SER A 241 -20.91 -7.44 2.96
CA SER A 241 -22.14 -6.63 3.09
C SER A 241 -22.02 -5.47 4.09
N LYS A 242 -21.30 -5.65 5.21
CA LYS A 242 -21.09 -4.59 6.20
C LYS A 242 -20.05 -3.60 5.70
N PHE A 243 -18.96 -4.11 5.13
CA PHE A 243 -17.89 -3.31 4.55
C PHE A 243 -18.41 -2.35 3.48
N ARG A 244 -19.21 -2.83 2.52
CA ARG A 244 -19.83 -1.96 1.49
C ARG A 244 -20.71 -0.87 2.07
N ASN A 245 -21.53 -1.21 3.07
CA ASN A 245 -22.38 -0.23 3.74
C ASN A 245 -21.55 0.84 4.46
N TRP A 246 -20.41 0.45 5.05
CA TRP A 246 -19.48 1.37 5.69
C TRP A 246 -18.78 2.27 4.67
N MET A 247 -18.23 1.70 3.60
CA MET A 247 -17.59 2.45 2.50
C MET A 247 -18.54 3.45 1.85
N TRP A 248 -19.81 3.09 1.67
CA TRP A 248 -20.80 3.99 1.10
C TRP A 248 -21.11 5.19 2.03
N LYS A 249 -21.10 4.98 3.35
CA LYS A 249 -21.23 6.09 4.31
C LYS A 249 -20.06 7.06 4.18
N ILE A 250 -18.84 6.53 4.17
CA ILE A 250 -17.62 7.34 3.99
C ILE A 250 -17.68 8.13 2.67
N GLY A 251 -18.05 7.49 1.57
CA GLY A 251 -18.17 8.18 0.28
C GLY A 251 -19.21 9.29 0.27
N ASN A 252 -20.34 9.10 0.96
CA ASN A 252 -21.36 10.14 1.11
C ASN A 252 -20.88 11.30 2.01
N ASP A 253 -20.15 11.00 3.07
CA ASP A 253 -19.61 12.01 3.98
C ASP A 253 -18.54 12.86 3.31
N ILE A 254 -17.65 12.23 2.51
CA ILE A 254 -16.66 12.95 1.69
C ILE A 254 -17.33 13.85 0.66
N ARG A 255 -18.37 13.37 -0.03
CA ARG A 255 -19.12 14.19 -1.00
C ARG A 255 -19.81 15.39 -0.35
N ARG A 256 -20.32 15.23 0.87
CA ARG A 256 -20.91 16.33 1.64
C ARG A 256 -19.85 17.36 2.02
N ALA A 257 -18.71 16.91 2.55
CA ALA A 257 -17.60 17.79 2.89
C ALA A 257 -17.06 18.55 1.66
N GLN A 258 -16.95 17.89 0.51
CA GLN A 258 -16.54 18.54 -0.75
C GLN A 258 -17.57 19.57 -1.23
N ALA A 259 -18.86 19.27 -1.14
CA ALA A 259 -19.92 20.20 -1.52
C ALA A 259 -19.98 21.42 -0.58
N GLU A 260 -19.71 21.22 0.71
CA GLU A 260 -19.61 22.31 1.69
C GLU A 260 -18.38 23.18 1.43
N ALA A 261 -17.21 22.59 1.18
CA ALA A 261 -15.99 23.32 0.84
C ALA A 261 -16.17 24.17 -0.43
N ALA A 262 -16.77 23.60 -1.49
CA ALA A 262 -17.04 24.34 -2.73
C ALA A 262 -18.04 25.48 -2.54
N ARG A 263 -19.01 25.34 -1.62
CA ARG A 263 -19.95 26.43 -1.27
C ARG A 263 -19.26 27.56 -0.53
N VAL A 264 -18.36 27.23 0.40
CA VAL A 264 -17.57 28.24 1.13
C VAL A 264 -16.67 29.01 0.18
N GLU A 265 -15.96 28.31 -0.73
CA GLU A 265 -15.12 28.96 -1.74
C GLU A 265 -15.92 29.87 -2.68
N ALA A 266 -17.11 29.42 -3.11
CA ALA A 266 -18.00 30.25 -3.92
C ALA A 266 -18.47 31.51 -3.15
N GLU A 267 -18.83 31.39 -1.88
CA GLU A 267 -19.24 32.53 -1.05
C GLU A 267 -18.08 33.51 -0.81
N GLU A 268 -16.87 33.02 -0.57
CA GLU A 268 -15.67 33.84 -0.45
C GLU A 268 -15.33 34.56 -1.76
N SER A 269 -15.50 33.90 -2.91
CA SER A 269 -15.31 34.51 -4.22
C SER A 269 -16.33 35.64 -4.50
N MET A 270 -17.59 35.49 -4.05
CA MET A 270 -18.59 36.54 -4.19
C MET A 270 -18.30 37.72 -3.25
N ARG A 271 -17.92 37.44 -1.99
CA ARG A 271 -17.56 38.50 -1.02
C ARG A 271 -16.32 39.29 -1.46
N THR A 272 -15.35 38.64 -2.09
CA THR A 272 -14.18 39.32 -2.63
C THR A 272 -14.53 40.15 -3.86
N ALA A 273 -15.38 39.66 -4.76
CA ALA A 273 -15.89 40.45 -5.89
C ALA A 273 -16.65 41.71 -5.43
N GLU A 274 -17.55 41.58 -4.45
CA GLU A 274 -18.32 42.70 -3.90
C GLU A 274 -17.41 43.75 -3.24
N ARG A 275 -16.36 43.32 -2.52
CA ARG A 275 -15.37 44.24 -1.94
C ARG A 275 -14.60 45.02 -3.01
N VAL A 276 -14.28 44.38 -4.13
CA VAL A 276 -13.60 45.01 -5.27
C VAL A 276 -14.53 46.02 -5.96
N GLU A 277 -15.80 45.70 -6.14
CA GLU A 277 -16.79 46.64 -6.71
C GLU A 277 -16.99 47.88 -5.83
N ARG A 278 -17.22 47.70 -4.52
CA ARG A 278 -17.35 48.82 -3.57
C ARG A 278 -16.11 49.71 -3.53
N SER A 279 -14.94 49.13 -3.73
CA SER A 279 -13.67 49.87 -3.80
C SER A 279 -13.50 50.65 -5.11
N ARG A 280 -14.20 50.27 -6.19
CA ARG A 280 -14.25 51.01 -7.45
C ARG A 280 -15.22 52.20 -7.39
N GLU A 281 -16.36 52.07 -6.71
CA GLU A 281 -17.34 53.15 -6.59
C GLU A 281 -16.87 54.32 -5.70
N GLY A 282 -15.92 54.06 -4.79
CA GLY A 282 -15.35 55.08 -3.90
C GLY A 282 -14.22 55.93 -4.49
N ARG A 283 -13.91 55.81 -5.79
CA ARG A 283 -12.88 56.60 -6.49
C ARG A 283 -13.51 57.51 -7.53
#